data_AF-L1QM70-F1
#
_entry.id   AF-L1QM70-F1
#
_cell.length_a   1.000
_cell.length_b   1.000
_cell.length_c   1.000
_cell.angle_alpha   90.00
_cell.angle_beta   90.00
_cell.angle_gamma   90.00
#
_symmetry.space_group_name_H-M   'P 1'
#
loop_
_entity.id
_entity.type
_entity.pdbx_description
1 polymer ?
#
loop_
_entity_poly.entity_id
_entity_poly.type
_entity_poly.pdbx_seq_one_letter_code
_entity_poly.pdbx_strand_id
1 'polypeptide(L)'
;MKFCKSLSLVLLGIIFLIIGGSATRVNCSTIKVPSRVGVPESLKIETDSSILGILEYEDFYLAVRRILTRVGAAYCLEDNKDYPTGEVFEVEGKVNEDIARVLAVGYPCKSAEELGLKSNDDAYLATQIAIWSINEGYSVYDFRDENKDVLKAIINIYENSKSVDLSKVEDVFIEYYLNDSLQRIVVKM
;
A
#
# COMPACT_ATOMS: atom_id res chain seq x y z
N MET A 1 -33.66 -29.36 42.57
CA MET A 1 -33.08 -30.38 43.49
C MET A 1 -32.93 -31.72 42.77
N LYS A 2 -31.70 -32.13 42.43
CA LYS A 2 -31.14 -33.46 42.69
C LYS A 2 -29.69 -33.52 42.20
N PHE A 3 -28.87 -34.14 43.03
CA PHE A 3 -27.42 -34.30 43.05
C PHE A 3 -26.85 -35.07 41.85
N CYS A 4 -25.55 -34.86 41.54
CA CYS A 4 -24.56 -35.95 41.66
C CYS A 4 -23.10 -35.46 41.68
N LYS A 5 -22.30 -36.14 42.51
CA LYS A 5 -20.84 -36.02 42.75
C LYS A 5 -20.08 -36.66 41.56
N SER A 6 -18.81 -36.35 41.26
CA SER A 6 -17.65 -36.84 42.02
C SER A 6 -16.34 -36.28 41.47
N LEU A 7 -15.51 -35.93 42.45
CA LEU A 7 -14.07 -35.68 42.50
C LEU A 7 -13.21 -36.79 41.86
N SER A 8 -12.12 -36.45 41.17
CA SER A 8 -10.79 -37.01 41.46
C SER A 8 -9.67 -36.19 40.80
N LEU A 9 -8.66 -35.91 41.62
CA LEU A 9 -7.48 -35.11 41.41
C LEU A 9 -6.33 -36.07 41.07
N VAL A 10 -5.61 -35.91 39.95
CA VAL A 10 -4.26 -36.49 39.80
C VAL A 10 -3.35 -35.52 39.08
N LEU A 11 -2.30 -35.12 39.80
CA LEU A 11 -1.17 -34.28 39.43
C LEU A 11 -0.02 -35.19 39.00
N LEU A 12 0.52 -35.07 37.79
CA LEU A 12 1.80 -35.65 37.32
C LEU A 12 1.96 -35.22 35.85
N GLY A 13 3.03 -34.63 35.33
CA GLY A 13 4.35 -34.24 35.80
C GLY A 13 5.05 -33.67 34.55
N ILE A 14 5.68 -32.50 34.65
CA ILE A 14 6.42 -31.89 33.54
C ILE A 14 7.71 -32.70 33.35
N ILE A 15 7.83 -33.39 32.21
CA ILE A 15 9.09 -33.98 31.75
C ILE A 15 9.54 -33.17 30.53
N PHE A 16 10.53 -32.32 30.76
CA PHE A 16 11.36 -31.73 29.72
C PHE A 16 12.40 -32.78 29.30
N LEU A 17 12.34 -33.24 28.05
CA LEU A 17 13.40 -34.03 27.41
C LEU A 17 13.67 -33.42 26.04
N ILE A 18 14.66 -32.52 26.03
CA ILE A 18 15.38 -32.10 24.83
C ILE A 18 16.30 -33.26 24.47
N ILE A 19 16.16 -33.91 23.30
CA ILE A 19 17.23 -34.20 22.32
C ILE A 19 16.59 -34.61 20.99
N GLY A 20 17.00 -34.00 19.87
CA GLY A 20 16.76 -34.57 18.53
C GLY A 20 16.61 -33.53 17.44
N GLY A 21 17.75 -33.09 16.88
CA GLY A 21 17.77 -32.19 15.73
C GLY A 21 17.01 -32.78 14.53
N SER A 22 16.07 -31.99 14.04
CA SER A 22 15.72 -31.92 12.63
C SER A 22 15.19 -30.52 12.43
N ALA A 23 15.99 -29.68 11.77
CA ALA A 23 15.53 -28.41 11.24
C ALA A 23 14.51 -28.74 10.14
N THR A 24 13.26 -28.98 10.54
CA THR A 24 12.14 -28.97 9.61
C THR A 24 12.08 -27.55 9.09
N ARG A 25 12.54 -27.37 7.84
CA ARG A 25 12.25 -26.18 7.06
C ARG A 25 10.77 -25.90 7.23
N VAL A 26 10.43 -24.79 7.88
CA VAL A 26 9.08 -24.25 7.80
C VAL A 26 8.92 -23.92 6.33
N ASN A 27 8.29 -24.82 5.59
CA ASN A 27 7.92 -24.57 4.22
C ASN A 27 6.88 -23.48 4.30
N CYS A 28 7.31 -22.23 4.10
CA CYS A 28 6.43 -21.08 3.97
C CYS A 28 5.65 -21.32 2.68
N SER A 29 4.54 -22.04 2.80
CA SER A 29 3.57 -22.12 1.72
C SER A 29 3.13 -20.70 1.46
N THR A 30 3.46 -20.20 0.27
CA THR A 30 2.90 -18.96 -0.27
C THR A 30 1.40 -19.05 -0.04
N ILE A 31 0.87 -18.24 0.88
CA ILE A 31 -0.56 -18.14 1.11
C ILE A 31 -1.08 -17.57 -0.21
N LYS A 32 -1.59 -18.43 -1.09
CA LYS A 32 -2.35 -17.98 -2.25
C LYS A 32 -3.54 -17.24 -1.67
N VAL A 33 -3.49 -15.91 -1.80
CA VAL A 33 -4.61 -15.04 -1.47
C VAL A 33 -5.81 -15.63 -2.21
N PRO A 34 -6.88 -16.05 -1.49
CA PRO A 34 -8.03 -16.62 -2.15
C PRO A 34 -8.54 -15.59 -3.16
N SER A 35 -8.75 -16.02 -4.40
CA SER A 35 -9.27 -15.21 -5.49
C SER A 35 -10.60 -14.59 -5.05
N ARG A 36 -10.55 -13.40 -4.46
CA ARG A 36 -11.74 -12.63 -4.13
C ARG A 36 -12.30 -12.22 -5.48
N VAL A 37 -13.52 -12.68 -5.78
CA VAL A 37 -14.27 -12.34 -6.99
C VAL A 37 -14.15 -10.82 -7.21
N GLY A 38 -13.35 -10.40 -8.20
CA GLY A 38 -13.12 -8.98 -8.51
C GLY A 38 -11.67 -8.57 -8.71
N VAL A 39 -10.69 -9.20 -8.04
CA VAL A 39 -9.26 -8.83 -8.20
C VAL A 39 -8.67 -9.51 -9.44
N PRO A 40 -8.17 -8.78 -10.45
CA PRO A 40 -7.47 -9.36 -11.59
C PRO A 40 -6.15 -10.04 -11.17
N GLU A 41 -5.93 -11.28 -11.60
CA GLU A 41 -4.63 -11.95 -11.42
C GLU A 41 -3.50 -11.18 -12.13
N SER A 42 -3.83 -10.52 -13.25
CA SER A 42 -2.91 -9.63 -13.96
C SER A 42 -3.59 -8.37 -14.50
N LEU A 43 -2.77 -7.33 -14.68
CA LEU A 43 -3.16 -6.05 -15.24
C LEU A 43 -2.15 -5.60 -16.29
N LYS A 44 -2.65 -5.15 -17.46
CA LYS A 44 -1.84 -4.35 -18.36
C LYS A 44 -1.76 -2.92 -17.80
N ILE A 45 -0.55 -2.43 -17.57
CA ILE A 45 -0.30 -1.13 -16.94
C ILE A 45 0.51 -0.26 -17.89
N GLU A 46 -0.01 0.93 -18.17
CA GLU A 46 0.61 1.93 -19.04
C GLU A 46 0.53 3.30 -18.34
N THR A 47 1.63 4.05 -18.42
CA THR A 47 1.76 5.36 -17.81
C THR A 47 1.48 6.46 -18.82
N ASP A 48 0.80 7.53 -18.39
CA ASP A 48 0.60 8.72 -19.22
C ASP A 48 1.96 9.30 -19.69
N SER A 49 2.02 9.61 -20.99
CA SER A 49 3.23 10.15 -21.63
C SER A 49 3.56 11.58 -21.20
N SER A 50 2.62 12.29 -20.57
CA SER A 50 2.82 13.61 -19.98
C SER A 50 3.20 13.53 -18.50
N ILE A 51 4.11 14.41 -18.07
CA ILE A 51 4.34 14.67 -16.65
C ILE A 51 3.11 15.40 -16.10
N LEU A 52 2.56 14.88 -15.00
CA LEU A 52 1.40 15.46 -14.31
C LEU A 52 1.81 16.64 -13.43
N GLY A 53 2.89 16.47 -12.67
CA GLY A 53 3.43 17.48 -11.77
C GLY A 53 4.90 17.20 -11.42
N ILE A 54 5.60 18.24 -10.98
CA ILE A 54 6.99 18.17 -10.54
C ILE A 54 7.09 18.89 -9.22
N LEU A 55 7.58 18.20 -8.19
CA LEU A 55 7.90 18.82 -6.91
C LEU A 55 9.41 18.90 -6.74
N GLU A 56 9.88 19.99 -6.16
CA GLU A 56 11.26 20.13 -5.72
C GLU A 56 11.41 19.52 -4.32
N TYR A 57 12.45 18.73 -4.10
CA TYR A 57 12.82 18.17 -2.81
C TYR A 57 14.32 18.31 -2.61
N GLU A 58 14.73 19.00 -1.54
CA GLU A 58 16.15 19.30 -1.27
C GLU A 58 16.90 19.85 -2.50
N ASP A 59 17.73 19.05 -3.18
CA ASP A 59 18.53 19.42 -4.35
C ASP A 59 18.12 18.69 -5.64
N PHE A 60 16.98 17.98 -5.64
CA PHE A 60 16.45 17.27 -6.81
C PHE A 60 14.95 17.50 -7.01
N TYR A 61 14.42 16.90 -8.08
CA TYR A 61 13.01 17.01 -8.47
C TYR A 61 12.37 15.64 -8.59
N LEU A 62 11.14 15.51 -8.10
CA LEU A 62 10.29 14.34 -8.28
C LEU A 62 9.24 14.63 -9.34
N ALA A 63 9.30 13.91 -10.47
CA ALA A 63 8.35 14.03 -11.56
C ALA A 63 7.30 12.92 -11.48
N VAL A 64 6.05 13.30 -11.25
CA VAL A 64 4.92 12.37 -11.19
C VAL A 64 4.27 12.25 -12.55
N ARG A 65 4.03 11.01 -12.97
CA ARG A 65 3.17 10.67 -14.10
C ARG A 65 1.97 9.88 -13.60
N ARG A 66 0.84 10.03 -14.29
CA ARG A 66 -0.39 9.36 -13.91
C ARG A 66 -0.45 7.97 -14.50
N ILE A 67 -0.92 7.01 -13.70
CA ILE A 67 -1.24 5.65 -14.14
C ILE A 67 -2.73 5.42 -13.94
N LEU A 68 -3.42 5.16 -15.05
CA LEU A 68 -4.81 4.74 -15.06
C LEU A 68 -4.89 3.32 -15.61
N THR A 69 -5.47 2.43 -14.83
CA THR A 69 -5.71 1.04 -15.24
C THR A 69 -7.18 0.84 -15.55
N ARG A 70 -7.53 -0.34 -16.08
CA ARG A 70 -8.93 -0.72 -16.30
C ARG A 70 -9.78 -0.81 -15.03
N VAL A 71 -9.16 -0.83 -13.84
CA VAL A 71 -9.86 -0.90 -12.54
C VAL A 71 -9.81 0.42 -11.77
N GLY A 72 -9.03 1.41 -12.23
CA GLY A 72 -8.96 2.73 -11.62
C GLY A 72 -7.54 3.31 -11.57
N ALA A 73 -7.40 4.37 -10.77
CA ALA A 73 -6.11 5.00 -10.50
C ALA A 73 -5.15 4.01 -9.82
N ALA A 74 -3.90 4.04 -10.26
CA ALA A 74 -2.81 3.24 -9.73
C ALA A 74 -1.64 4.15 -9.38
N TYR A 75 -0.79 3.70 -8.46
CA TYR A 75 0.34 4.49 -7.97
C TYR A 75 1.61 3.67 -7.94
N CYS A 76 2.72 4.36 -8.06
CA CYS A 76 4.04 3.77 -8.01
C CYS A 76 4.56 3.72 -6.58
N LEU A 77 5.26 2.65 -6.21
CA LEU A 77 5.92 2.57 -4.91
C LEU A 77 7.28 3.25 -4.90
N GLU A 78 8.03 3.15 -6.00
CA GLU A 78 9.37 3.71 -6.13
C GLU A 78 9.42 4.89 -7.11
N ASP A 79 10.33 5.83 -6.89
CA ASP A 79 10.59 6.97 -7.80
C ASP A 79 11.86 6.78 -8.64
N ASN A 80 12.73 5.85 -8.25
CA ASN A 80 14.05 5.59 -8.84
C ASN A 80 14.09 4.45 -9.88
N LYS A 81 12.92 3.91 -10.26
CA LYS A 81 12.76 2.87 -11.29
C LYS A 81 12.02 3.40 -12.51
N ASP A 82 11.97 2.64 -13.59
CA ASP A 82 11.25 3.04 -14.79
C ASP A 82 9.73 2.89 -14.62
N TYR A 83 8.97 3.82 -15.21
CA TYR A 83 7.52 3.75 -15.29
C TYR A 83 7.08 2.63 -16.26
N PRO A 84 5.96 1.94 -16.00
CA PRO A 84 5.38 0.98 -16.95
C PRO A 84 4.99 1.63 -18.28
N THR A 85 5.24 0.93 -19.40
CA THR A 85 4.98 1.40 -20.78
C THR A 85 3.96 0.54 -21.54
N GLY A 86 3.23 -0.33 -20.83
CA GLY A 86 2.20 -1.19 -21.39
C GLY A 86 2.42 -2.68 -21.13
N GLU A 87 3.29 -3.03 -20.18
CA GLU A 87 3.56 -4.40 -19.77
C GLU A 87 2.39 -4.98 -18.96
N VAL A 88 2.37 -6.30 -18.83
CA VAL A 88 1.40 -7.03 -18.01
C VAL A 88 2.06 -7.40 -16.68
N PHE A 89 1.52 -6.88 -15.60
CA PHE A 89 1.96 -7.14 -14.24
C PHE A 89 1.08 -8.21 -13.60
N GLU A 90 1.68 -9.03 -12.76
CA GLU A 90 0.99 -10.06 -11.98
C GLU A 90 0.75 -9.57 -10.56
N VAL A 91 -0.30 -10.10 -9.93
CA VAL A 91 -0.59 -9.80 -8.52
C VAL A 91 0.52 -10.34 -7.62
N GLU A 92 1.15 -9.45 -6.84
CA GLU A 92 2.10 -9.82 -5.80
C GLU A 92 1.35 -10.14 -4.50
N GLY A 93 0.32 -9.36 -4.18
CA GLY A 93 -0.51 -9.60 -3.01
C GLY A 93 -1.19 -8.34 -2.48
N LYS A 94 -1.48 -8.34 -1.18
CA LYS A 94 -1.95 -7.13 -0.50
C LYS A 94 -0.80 -6.14 -0.37
N VAL A 95 -1.10 -4.87 -0.53
CA VAL A 95 -0.13 -3.81 -0.29
C VAL A 95 0.31 -3.77 1.18
N ASN A 96 1.53 -3.28 1.42
CA ASN A 96 2.02 -2.94 2.75
C ASN A 96 1.02 -2.04 3.52
N GLU A 97 0.84 -2.29 4.82
CA GLU A 97 -0.16 -1.57 5.63
C GLU A 97 0.04 -0.04 5.64
N ASP A 98 1.27 0.48 5.65
CA ASP A 98 1.51 1.92 5.70
C ASP A 98 1.06 2.59 4.40
N ILE A 99 1.32 1.94 3.26
CA ILE A 99 0.82 2.39 1.95
C ILE A 99 -0.71 2.25 1.87
N ALA A 100 -1.28 1.15 2.41
CA ALA A 100 -2.73 0.99 2.49
C ALA A 100 -3.39 2.15 3.26
N ARG A 101 -2.76 2.59 4.35
CA ARG A 101 -3.27 3.72 5.15
C ARG A 101 -3.20 5.03 4.37
N VAL A 102 -2.13 5.28 3.61
CA VAL A 102 -2.05 6.45 2.71
C VAL A 102 -3.16 6.43 1.68
N LEU A 103 -3.34 5.30 0.98
CA LEU A 103 -4.38 5.16 -0.04
C LEU A 103 -5.79 5.37 0.54
N ALA A 104 -6.05 4.88 1.76
CA ALA A 104 -7.35 5.01 2.43
C ALA A 104 -7.75 6.47 2.73
N VAL A 105 -6.79 7.38 2.89
CA VAL A 105 -7.03 8.81 3.14
C VAL A 105 -6.61 9.73 1.99
N GLY A 106 -6.08 9.15 0.91
CA GLY A 106 -5.72 9.83 -0.32
C GLY A 106 -6.72 9.57 -1.45
N TYR A 107 -6.36 9.98 -2.66
CA TYR A 107 -7.16 9.77 -3.87
C TYR A 107 -7.03 8.32 -4.38
N PRO A 108 -8.09 7.64 -4.85
CA PRO A 108 -9.46 8.13 -5.02
C PRO A 108 -10.40 7.76 -3.86
N CYS A 109 -9.91 7.24 -2.72
CA CYS A 109 -10.75 7.00 -1.54
C CYS A 109 -11.32 8.32 -0.99
N LYS A 110 -10.55 9.40 -1.10
CA LYS A 110 -10.95 10.78 -0.92
C LYS A 110 -11.00 11.51 -2.25
N SER A 111 -12.06 12.26 -2.47
CA SER A 111 -12.18 13.17 -3.60
C SER A 111 -11.21 14.34 -3.48
N ALA A 112 -10.94 15.04 -4.59
CA ALA A 112 -10.13 16.26 -4.57
C ALA A 112 -10.68 17.30 -3.58
N GLU A 113 -12.00 17.48 -3.53
CA GLU A 113 -12.65 18.43 -2.62
C GLU A 113 -12.43 18.06 -1.15
N GLU A 114 -12.58 16.77 -0.78
CA GLU A 114 -12.30 16.30 0.58
C GLU A 114 -10.82 16.50 0.99
N LEU A 115 -9.91 16.50 0.01
CA LEU A 115 -8.49 16.79 0.19
C LEU A 115 -8.17 18.29 0.18
N GLY A 116 -9.16 19.15 -0.06
CA GLY A 116 -8.98 20.60 -0.16
C GLY A 116 -8.34 21.06 -1.47
N LEU A 117 -8.49 20.27 -2.54
CA LEU A 117 -7.89 20.49 -3.85
C LEU A 117 -8.95 20.76 -4.92
N LYS A 118 -8.54 21.42 -6.01
CA LYS A 118 -9.45 21.86 -7.08
C LYS A 118 -9.57 20.86 -8.22
N SER A 119 -8.66 19.89 -8.31
CA SER A 119 -8.62 18.94 -9.42
C SER A 119 -8.24 17.54 -8.95
N ASN A 120 -8.72 16.53 -9.68
CA ASN A 120 -8.32 15.14 -9.45
C ASN A 120 -6.83 14.93 -9.75
N ASP A 121 -6.25 15.73 -10.64
CA ASP A 121 -4.83 15.68 -10.99
C ASP A 121 -3.96 16.13 -9.81
N ASP A 122 -4.32 17.24 -9.15
CA ASP A 122 -3.66 17.66 -7.91
C ASP A 122 -3.82 16.62 -6.79
N ALA A 123 -4.99 15.97 -6.70
CA ALA A 123 -5.28 14.94 -5.70
C ALA A 123 -4.46 13.66 -5.93
N TYR A 124 -4.33 13.25 -7.19
CA TYR A 124 -3.46 12.16 -7.60
C TYR A 124 -2.00 12.49 -7.29
N LEU A 125 -1.53 13.68 -7.69
CA LEU A 125 -0.17 14.16 -7.42
C LEU A 125 0.16 14.13 -5.93
N ALA A 126 -0.72 14.69 -5.10
CA ALA A 126 -0.52 14.72 -3.66
C ALA A 126 -0.45 13.31 -3.04
N THR A 127 -1.29 12.40 -3.54
CA THR A 127 -1.31 11.01 -3.07
C THR A 127 -0.04 10.26 -3.48
N GLN A 128 0.42 10.42 -4.73
CA GLN A 128 1.66 9.79 -5.21
C GLN A 128 2.88 10.24 -4.40
N ILE A 129 3.00 11.54 -4.10
CA ILE A 129 4.11 12.06 -3.29
C ILE A 129 4.04 11.55 -1.86
N ALA A 130 2.84 11.45 -1.25
CA ALA A 130 2.69 10.89 0.08
C ALA A 130 3.09 9.40 0.14
N ILE A 131 2.81 8.63 -0.92
CA ILE A 131 3.26 7.24 -1.06
C ILE A 131 4.79 7.17 -1.08
N TRP A 132 5.46 7.95 -1.92
CA TRP A 132 6.93 7.99 -1.96
C TRP A 132 7.53 8.47 -0.64
N SER A 133 6.86 9.39 0.07
CA SER A 133 7.32 9.85 1.38
C SER A 133 7.35 8.73 2.43
N ILE A 134 6.38 7.80 2.38
CA ILE A 134 6.42 6.61 3.23
C ILE A 134 7.42 5.58 2.71
N ASN A 135 7.39 5.27 1.41
CA ASN A 135 8.15 4.15 0.85
C ASN A 135 9.66 4.43 0.79
N GLU A 136 10.04 5.65 0.37
CA GLU A 136 11.44 6.08 0.19
C GLU A 136 11.98 6.86 1.41
N GLY A 137 11.10 7.25 2.34
CA GLY A 137 11.47 7.95 3.57
C GLY A 137 11.66 9.46 3.41
N TYR A 138 11.07 10.08 2.39
CA TYR A 138 11.08 11.53 2.24
C TYR A 138 10.26 12.24 3.32
N SER A 139 10.76 13.38 3.78
CA SER A 139 10.04 14.24 4.71
C SER A 139 9.04 15.10 3.95
N VAL A 140 7.75 14.96 4.28
CA VAL A 140 6.68 15.73 3.61
C VAL A 140 6.78 17.24 3.81
N TYR A 141 7.63 17.70 4.73
CA TYR A 141 7.81 19.13 5.05
C TYR A 141 8.90 19.80 4.20
N ASP A 142 9.73 19.03 3.51
CA ASP A 142 10.87 19.55 2.74
C ASP A 142 10.56 19.77 1.26
N PHE A 143 9.37 19.33 0.80
CA PHE A 143 8.86 19.59 -0.54
C PHE A 143 8.56 21.06 -0.79
N ARG A 144 8.88 21.51 -2.01
CA ARG A 144 8.58 22.86 -2.50
C ARG A 144 7.85 22.80 -3.83
N ASP A 145 6.81 23.63 -3.92
CA ASP A 145 5.95 23.82 -5.08
C ASP A 145 5.30 25.22 -4.99
N GLU A 146 4.90 25.79 -6.13
CA GLU A 146 4.14 27.04 -6.18
C GLU A 146 2.70 26.84 -5.67
N ASN A 147 2.13 25.66 -5.90
CA ASN A 147 0.81 25.26 -5.45
C ASN A 147 0.83 24.81 -3.98
N LYS A 148 0.58 25.77 -3.08
CA LYS A 148 0.56 25.53 -1.64
C LYS A 148 -0.57 24.62 -1.16
N ASP A 149 -1.66 24.51 -1.92
CA ASP A 149 -2.76 23.61 -1.60
C ASP A 149 -2.34 22.15 -1.78
N VAL A 150 -1.57 21.84 -2.83
CA VAL A 150 -0.96 20.51 -3.05
C VAL A 150 0.00 20.13 -1.91
N LEU A 151 0.92 21.04 -1.54
CA LEU A 151 1.85 20.79 -0.43
C LEU A 151 1.11 20.48 0.88
N LYS A 152 0.05 21.25 1.17
CA LYS A 152 -0.79 21.03 2.35
C LYS A 152 -1.51 19.68 2.28
N ALA A 153 -2.01 19.29 1.11
CA ALA A 153 -2.67 18.00 0.92
C ALA A 153 -1.70 16.83 1.13
N ILE A 154 -0.46 16.91 0.62
CA ILE A 154 0.58 15.89 0.83
C ILE A 154 0.81 15.66 2.33
N ILE A 155 1.05 16.75 3.08
CA ILE A 155 1.26 16.69 4.53
C ILE A 155 0.05 16.07 5.23
N ASN A 156 -1.17 16.50 4.88
CA ASN A 156 -2.38 15.99 5.52
C ASN A 156 -2.61 14.50 5.24
N ILE A 157 -2.41 14.04 4.01
CA ILE A 157 -2.54 12.62 3.65
C ILE A 157 -1.55 11.80 4.48
N TYR A 158 -0.27 12.21 4.49
CA TYR A 158 0.78 11.53 5.23
C TYR A 158 0.51 11.49 6.74
N GLU A 159 0.20 12.61 7.37
CA GLU A 159 -0.07 12.66 8.82
C GLU A 159 -1.33 11.89 9.21
N ASN A 160 -2.41 12.01 8.44
CA ASN A 160 -3.67 11.31 8.73
C ASN A 160 -3.49 9.79 8.60
N SER A 161 -2.68 9.32 7.65
CA SER A 161 -2.43 7.89 7.41
C SER A 161 -1.94 7.16 8.67
N LYS A 162 -1.14 7.83 9.52
CA LYS A 162 -0.55 7.27 10.75
C LYS A 162 -1.59 6.80 11.77
N SER A 163 -2.82 7.30 11.69
CA SER A 163 -3.91 7.03 12.64
C SER A 163 -5.04 6.18 12.08
N VAL A 164 -4.95 5.78 10.80
CA VAL A 164 -6.01 5.01 10.13
C VAL A 164 -6.11 3.62 10.75
N ASP A 165 -7.33 3.21 11.13
CA ASP A 165 -7.63 1.84 11.53
C ASP A 165 -8.06 1.03 10.30
N LEU A 166 -7.14 0.24 9.73
CA LEU A 166 -7.38 -0.56 8.52
C LEU A 166 -8.51 -1.59 8.69
N SER A 167 -8.90 -1.95 9.91
CA SER A 167 -10.06 -2.85 10.13
C SER A 167 -11.40 -2.21 9.76
N LYS A 168 -11.43 -0.88 9.65
CA LYS A 168 -12.60 -0.08 9.26
C LYS A 168 -12.55 0.38 7.80
N VAL A 169 -11.48 0.05 7.08
CA VAL A 169 -11.35 0.38 5.66
C VAL A 169 -11.94 -0.76 4.85
N GLU A 170 -13.00 -0.48 4.09
CA GLU A 170 -13.70 -1.47 3.26
C GLU A 170 -12.98 -1.75 1.94
N ASP A 171 -12.23 -0.75 1.44
CA ASP A 171 -11.47 -0.83 0.20
C ASP A 171 -10.32 -1.85 0.30
N VAL A 172 -10.05 -2.55 -0.80
CA VAL A 172 -8.93 -3.50 -0.89
C VAL A 172 -7.84 -2.91 -1.75
N PHE A 173 -6.60 -2.94 -1.27
CA PHE A 173 -5.44 -2.44 -2.03
C PHE A 173 -4.50 -3.59 -2.38
N ILE A 174 -4.14 -3.67 -3.65
CA ILE A 174 -3.37 -4.78 -4.23
C ILE A 174 -2.10 -4.22 -4.86
N GLU A 175 -1.00 -4.94 -4.64
CA GLU A 175 0.30 -4.70 -5.25
C GLU A 175 0.48 -5.61 -6.47
N TYR A 176 1.00 -5.01 -7.54
CA TYR A 176 1.33 -5.64 -8.81
C TYR A 176 2.82 -5.50 -9.07
N TYR A 177 3.43 -6.57 -9.54
CA TYR A 177 4.86 -6.67 -9.79
C TYR A 177 5.14 -7.35 -11.13
N LEU A 178 6.28 -7.02 -11.74
CA LEU A 178 6.76 -7.68 -12.96
C LEU A 178 8.25 -8.01 -12.86
N ASN A 179 9.10 -7.01 -12.59
CA ASN A 179 10.54 -7.18 -12.43
C ASN A 179 11.15 -5.98 -11.68
N ASP A 180 12.42 -6.10 -11.29
CA ASP A 180 13.13 -5.10 -10.49
C ASP A 180 13.47 -3.79 -11.23
N SER A 181 13.35 -3.76 -12.57
CA SER A 181 13.64 -2.56 -13.37
C SER A 181 12.45 -1.60 -13.46
N LEU A 182 11.24 -2.09 -13.26
CA LEU A 182 10.01 -1.29 -13.29
C LEU A 182 9.49 -0.99 -11.88
N GLN A 183 8.83 0.15 -11.74
CA GLN A 183 8.14 0.53 -10.50
C GLN A 183 7.05 -0.51 -10.17
N ARG A 184 6.97 -0.89 -8.90
CA ARG A 184 5.85 -1.69 -8.36
C ARG A 184 4.62 -0.82 -8.27
N ILE A 185 3.47 -1.41 -8.59
CA ILE A 185 2.24 -0.66 -8.79
C ILE A 185 1.20 -1.08 -7.76
N VAL A 186 0.60 -0.11 -7.08
CA VAL A 186 -0.48 -0.34 -6.13
C VAL A 186 -1.79 0.21 -6.67
N VAL A 187 -2.86 -0.54 -6.45
CA VAL A 187 -4.17 -0.28 -7.04
C VAL A 187 -5.26 -0.51 -6.01
N LYS A 188 -6.25 0.39 -5.97
CA LYS A 188 -7.50 0.18 -5.25
C LYS A 188 -8.42 -0.75 -6.05
N MET A 189 -8.99 -1.75 -5.39
CA MET A 189 -9.93 -2.75 -5.93
C MET A 189 -11.32 -2.60 -5.31
#